data_AF-A0A925F6Q2-F1
#
_entry.id   AF-A0A925F6Q2-F1
#
_cell.length_a   1.000
_cell.length_b   1.000
_cell.length_c   1.000
_cell.angle_alpha   90.00
_cell.angle_beta   90.00
_cell.angle_gamma   90.00
#
_symmetry.space_group_name_H-M   'P 1'
#
loop_
_entity.id
_entity.type
_entity.pdbx_description
1 polymer ?
#
loop_
_entity_poly.entity_id
_entity_poly.type
_entity_poly.pdbx_seq_one_letter_code
_entity_poly.pdbx_strand_id
1 'polypeptide(L)'
;MQHQATTMAPAAALLDDLKTPGNASVARHAAQLNDRSNGQPLRVLSEDDWHFWQHNGYVIIRNAVPPESIDRMVKLLWEFEEKDPNDPETWYVPPRREIQMTELKNTGMVELYNHPYLWENRQNPRVYGAFVDLWGTEKLWVTIDRANLNFPVRPDHDYNAFIHWDI
;
A
#
# COMPACT_ATOMS: atom_id res chain seq x y z
N MET A 1 45.22 5.59 -3.07
CA MET A 1 43.75 5.76 -3.12
C MET A 1 43.15 4.46 -3.63
N GLN A 2 42.61 3.63 -2.75
CA GLN A 2 41.91 2.39 -3.13
C GLN A 2 40.42 2.63 -2.97
N HIS A 3 39.68 2.54 -4.07
CA HIS A 3 38.23 2.47 -4.06
C HIS A 3 37.82 1.13 -3.46
N GLN A 4 37.07 1.16 -2.35
CA GLN A 4 36.35 0.00 -1.86
C GLN A 4 35.08 -0.15 -2.70
N ALA A 5 34.98 -1.26 -3.42
CA ALA A 5 33.74 -1.70 -4.03
C ALA A 5 32.79 -2.17 -2.92
N THR A 6 31.60 -1.58 -2.87
CA THR A 6 30.52 -2.05 -2.01
C THR A 6 30.04 -3.41 -2.51
N THR A 7 30.33 -4.47 -1.77
CA THR A 7 29.86 -5.83 -2.04
C THR A 7 28.34 -5.87 -1.92
N MET A 8 27.63 -6.26 -2.98
CA MET A 8 26.20 -6.57 -2.89
C MET A 8 25.98 -7.73 -1.92
N ALA A 9 24.94 -7.63 -1.09
CA ALA A 9 24.55 -8.70 -0.17
C ALA A 9 24.31 -10.02 -0.93
N PRO A 10 24.66 -11.18 -0.33
CA PRO A 10 24.51 -12.47 -0.99
C PRO A 10 23.03 -12.77 -1.25
N ALA A 11 22.73 -13.31 -2.44
CA ALA A 11 21.37 -13.64 -2.91
C ALA A 11 20.53 -14.53 -1.95
N ALA A 12 21.19 -15.23 -1.01
CA ALA A 12 20.51 -16.04 0.00
C ALA A 12 19.74 -15.20 1.05
N ALA A 13 20.20 -14.00 1.39
CA ALA A 13 19.53 -13.14 2.36
C ALA A 13 18.22 -12.54 1.80
N LEU A 14 18.15 -12.32 0.48
CA LEU A 14 16.95 -11.86 -0.23
C LEU A 14 15.83 -12.92 -0.27
N LEU A 15 16.17 -14.22 -0.13
CA LEU A 15 15.21 -15.32 -0.24
C LEU A 15 14.45 -15.59 1.06
N ASP A 16 15.00 -15.25 2.22
CA ASP A 16 14.30 -15.40 3.51
C ASP A 16 13.24 -14.31 3.72
N ASP A 17 13.43 -13.11 3.17
CA ASP A 17 12.43 -12.04 3.18
C ASP A 17 11.15 -12.42 2.40
N LEU A 18 11.25 -13.33 1.42
CA LEU A 18 10.08 -13.82 0.66
C LEU A 18 9.11 -14.68 1.49
N LYS A 19 9.53 -15.17 2.66
CA LYS A 19 8.70 -16.02 3.53
C LYS A 19 8.05 -15.26 4.68
N THR A 20 8.37 -13.97 4.84
CA THR A 20 7.83 -13.16 5.93
C THR A 20 6.58 -12.41 5.43
N PRO A 21 5.44 -12.51 6.14
CA PRO A 21 4.28 -11.67 5.84
C PRO A 21 4.65 -10.20 5.88
N GLY A 22 4.35 -9.45 4.83
CA GLY A 22 4.58 -8.00 4.79
C GLY A 22 5.09 -7.52 3.44
N ASN A 23 5.13 -6.21 3.27
CA ASN A 23 5.66 -5.60 2.05
C ASN A 23 7.19 -5.54 2.12
N ALA A 24 7.87 -6.51 1.53
CA ALA A 24 9.35 -6.56 1.48
C ALA A 24 10.00 -5.34 0.78
N SER A 25 9.22 -4.48 0.10
CA SER A 25 9.72 -3.19 -0.42
C SER A 25 9.92 -2.13 0.67
N VAL A 26 9.37 -2.33 1.87
CA VAL A 26 9.63 -1.50 3.04
C VAL A 26 10.80 -2.11 3.81
N ALA A 27 12.00 -1.66 3.49
CA ALA A 27 13.18 -2.10 4.24
C ALA A 27 13.14 -1.57 5.68
N ARG A 28 13.60 -2.37 6.65
CA ARG A 28 13.74 -2.02 8.08
C ARG A 28 14.80 -0.92 8.29
N HIS A 29 14.52 0.30 7.83
CA HIS A 29 15.37 1.46 8.05
C HIS A 29 14.84 2.27 9.23
N ALA A 30 15.74 2.63 10.15
CA ALA A 30 15.47 3.50 11.29
C ALA A 30 15.32 4.98 10.87
N ALA A 31 14.56 5.26 9.82
CA ALA A 31 14.25 6.63 9.43
C ALA A 31 13.26 7.21 10.46
N GLN A 32 13.64 8.32 11.09
CA GLN A 32 12.76 9.04 11.99
C GLN A 32 11.74 9.84 11.17
N LEU A 33 10.48 9.80 11.60
CA LEU A 33 9.44 10.67 11.03
C LEU A 33 9.74 12.14 11.32
N ASN A 34 9.14 13.02 10.54
CA ASN A 34 9.31 14.46 10.68
C ASN A 34 8.86 14.94 12.07
N ASP A 35 9.70 15.74 12.72
CA ASP A 35 9.41 16.43 13.99
C ASP A 35 9.22 17.94 13.81
N ARG A 36 9.19 18.41 12.55
CA ARG A 36 9.07 19.83 12.12
C ARG A 36 10.26 20.71 12.49
N SER A 37 11.36 20.16 13.00
CA SER A 37 12.56 20.92 13.37
C SER A 37 13.26 21.57 12.18
N ASN A 38 13.00 21.09 10.95
CA ASN A 38 13.57 21.61 9.71
C ASN A 38 12.98 22.96 9.26
N GLY A 39 11.92 23.46 9.92
CA GLY A 39 11.29 24.75 9.64
C GLY A 39 10.58 24.86 8.28
N GLN A 40 10.39 23.74 7.56
CA GLN A 40 9.69 23.74 6.28
C GLN A 40 8.18 23.82 6.50
N PRO A 41 7.42 24.55 5.68
CA PRO A 41 5.95 24.54 5.76
C PRO A 41 5.39 23.19 5.31
N LEU A 42 4.20 22.83 5.82
CA LEU A 42 3.43 21.69 5.34
C LEU A 42 2.92 21.97 3.93
N ARG A 43 2.91 20.95 3.07
CA ARG A 43 2.46 21.02 1.67
C ARG A 43 0.98 20.71 1.54
N VAL A 44 0.51 19.73 2.30
CA VAL A 44 -0.83 19.14 2.17
C VAL A 44 -1.57 19.16 3.49
N LEU A 45 -0.90 18.80 4.59
CA LEU A 45 -1.51 18.81 5.92
C LEU A 45 -1.69 20.27 6.40
N SER A 46 -2.80 20.54 7.07
CA SER A 46 -2.92 21.73 7.91
C SER A 46 -2.20 21.51 9.26
N GLU A 47 -2.02 22.59 10.04
CA GLU A 47 -1.49 22.45 11.41
C GLU A 47 -2.42 21.61 12.30
N ASP A 48 -3.75 21.72 12.10
CA ASP A 48 -4.72 20.89 12.82
C ASP A 48 -4.57 19.41 12.44
N ASP A 49 -4.38 19.11 11.15
CA ASP A 49 -4.10 17.74 10.67
C ASP A 49 -2.80 17.19 11.27
N TRP A 50 -1.77 18.05 11.37
CA TRP A 50 -0.49 17.68 11.97
C TRP A 50 -0.62 17.37 13.47
N HIS A 51 -1.31 18.22 14.21
CA HIS A 51 -1.58 17.99 15.64
C HIS A 51 -2.42 16.73 15.85
N PHE A 52 -3.42 16.50 14.99
CA PHE A 52 -4.23 15.29 15.03
C PHE A 52 -3.39 14.03 14.77
N TRP A 53 -2.53 14.05 13.75
CA TRP A 53 -1.59 12.97 13.44
C TRP A 53 -0.69 12.64 14.64
N GLN A 54 -0.04 13.66 15.22
CA GLN A 54 0.87 13.48 16.36
C GLN A 54 0.16 12.89 17.59
N HIS A 55 -1.11 13.25 17.80
CA HIS A 55 -1.89 12.75 18.94
C HIS A 55 -2.45 11.34 18.73
N ASN A 56 -2.94 11.04 17.52
CA ASN A 56 -3.74 9.83 17.26
C ASN A 56 -3.00 8.76 16.45
N GLY A 57 -1.88 9.08 15.81
CA GLY A 57 -1.13 8.16 14.96
C GLY A 57 -1.78 7.88 13.60
N TYR A 58 -2.79 8.67 13.19
CA TYR A 58 -3.39 8.62 11.86
C TYR A 58 -3.93 10.00 11.43
N VAL A 59 -4.14 10.19 10.13
CA VAL A 59 -4.71 11.43 9.57
C VAL A 59 -5.48 11.12 8.28
N ILE A 60 -6.52 11.91 7.97
CA ILE A 60 -7.38 11.70 6.80
C ILE A 60 -7.13 12.81 5.77
N ILE A 61 -6.48 12.46 4.67
CA ILE A 61 -6.34 13.36 3.52
C ILE A 61 -7.49 13.15 2.55
N ARG A 62 -8.45 14.08 2.55
CA ARG A 62 -9.59 14.04 1.63
C ARG A 62 -9.15 14.42 0.21
N ASN A 63 -9.80 13.80 -0.78
CA ASN A 63 -9.57 14.03 -2.21
C ASN A 63 -8.08 13.91 -2.58
N ALA A 64 -7.41 12.89 -2.06
CA ALA A 64 -5.97 12.69 -2.27
C ALA A 64 -5.63 12.39 -3.74
N VAL A 65 -6.56 11.79 -4.48
CA VAL A 65 -6.48 11.54 -5.93
C VAL A 65 -7.77 11.99 -6.62
N PRO A 66 -7.75 12.28 -7.93
CA PRO A 66 -8.93 12.64 -8.68
C PRO A 66 -9.97 11.49 -8.73
N PRO A 67 -11.29 11.80 -8.71
CA PRO A 67 -12.33 10.78 -8.81
C PRO A 67 -12.20 9.87 -10.04
N GLU A 68 -11.81 10.42 -11.20
CA GLU A 68 -11.65 9.63 -12.42
C GLU A 68 -10.54 8.58 -12.32
N SER A 69 -9.49 8.83 -11.53
CA SER A 69 -8.44 7.83 -11.28
C SER A 69 -8.95 6.70 -10.38
N ILE A 70 -9.92 6.99 -9.51
CA ILE A 70 -10.63 5.99 -8.71
C ILE A 70 -11.53 5.13 -9.62
N ASP A 71 -12.33 5.77 -10.47
CA ASP A 71 -13.25 5.05 -11.37
C ASP A 71 -12.51 4.08 -12.30
N ARG A 72 -11.38 4.52 -12.88
CA ARG A 72 -10.53 3.66 -13.72
C ARG A 72 -9.93 2.50 -12.94
N MET A 73 -9.52 2.73 -11.69
CA MET A 73 -8.98 1.67 -10.83
C MET A 73 -10.05 0.65 -10.47
N VAL A 74 -11.24 1.10 -10.05
CA VAL A 74 -12.35 0.21 -9.70
C VAL A 74 -12.73 -0.66 -10.89
N LYS A 75 -12.90 -0.06 -12.08
CA LYS A 75 -13.21 -0.82 -13.30
C LYS A 75 -12.13 -1.87 -13.59
N LEU A 76 -10.86 -1.50 -13.48
CA LEU A 76 -9.73 -2.41 -13.69
C LEU A 76 -9.76 -3.59 -12.72
N LEU A 77 -10.09 -3.39 -11.44
CA LEU A 77 -10.11 -4.49 -10.47
C LEU A 77 -11.20 -5.52 -10.81
N TRP A 78 -12.37 -5.07 -11.23
CA TRP A 78 -13.43 -5.96 -11.73
C TRP A 78 -13.00 -6.72 -12.99
N GLU A 79 -12.42 -6.02 -13.96
CA GLU A 79 -11.93 -6.60 -15.21
C GLU A 79 -10.80 -7.61 -14.99
N PHE A 80 -9.81 -7.26 -14.16
CA PHE A 80 -8.64 -8.09 -13.88
C PHE A 80 -9.01 -9.40 -13.17
N GLU A 81 -10.00 -9.34 -12.28
CA GLU A 81 -10.54 -10.51 -11.60
C GLU A 81 -11.56 -11.29 -12.45
N GLU A 82 -11.91 -10.78 -13.64
CA GLU A 82 -12.94 -11.31 -14.54
C GLU A 82 -14.30 -11.49 -13.85
N LYS A 83 -14.71 -10.48 -13.08
CA LYS A 83 -15.97 -10.44 -12.32
C LYS A 83 -16.85 -9.30 -12.82
N ASP A 84 -18.17 -9.47 -12.73
CA ASP A 84 -19.14 -8.42 -13.05
C ASP A 84 -19.68 -7.79 -11.75
N PRO A 85 -19.54 -6.46 -11.55
CA PRO A 85 -20.12 -5.78 -10.39
C PRO A 85 -21.65 -5.89 -10.29
N ASN A 86 -22.34 -6.31 -11.35
CA ASN A 86 -23.80 -6.45 -11.39
C ASN A 86 -24.26 -7.91 -11.34
N ASP A 87 -23.34 -8.88 -11.32
CA ASP A 87 -23.65 -10.30 -11.22
C ASP A 87 -22.95 -10.95 -10.01
N PRO A 88 -23.64 -11.03 -8.85
CA PRO A 88 -23.10 -11.64 -7.64
C PRO A 88 -22.68 -13.10 -7.78
N GLU A 89 -23.15 -13.81 -8.80
CA GLU A 89 -22.74 -15.20 -9.07
C GLU A 89 -21.27 -15.28 -9.50
N THR A 90 -20.69 -14.19 -10.02
CA THR A 90 -19.28 -14.16 -10.40
C THR A 90 -18.34 -13.84 -9.23
N TRP A 91 -18.84 -13.38 -8.08
CA TRP A 91 -18.00 -12.75 -7.05
C TRP A 91 -17.18 -13.76 -6.24
N TYR A 92 -17.78 -14.89 -5.86
CA TYR A 92 -17.20 -15.85 -4.93
C TYR A 92 -16.63 -17.09 -5.62
N VAL A 93 -16.20 -16.94 -6.88
CA VAL A 93 -15.55 -18.03 -7.62
C VAL A 93 -14.18 -18.38 -7.01
N PRO A 94 -13.76 -19.65 -7.02
CA PRO A 94 -12.45 -20.04 -6.51
C PRO A 94 -11.31 -19.27 -7.18
N PRO A 95 -10.25 -18.91 -6.44
CA PRO A 95 -9.10 -18.22 -7.01
C PRO A 95 -8.42 -19.08 -8.08
N ARG A 96 -8.01 -18.45 -9.18
CA ARG A 96 -7.35 -19.13 -10.31
C ARG A 96 -5.94 -19.64 -9.98
N ARG A 97 -5.30 -19.01 -9.00
CA ARG A 97 -3.97 -19.38 -8.51
C ARG A 97 -4.07 -19.72 -7.04
N GLU A 98 -3.29 -20.71 -6.64
CA GLU A 98 -3.16 -21.05 -5.23
C GLU A 98 -2.52 -19.89 -4.48
N ILE A 99 -3.23 -19.38 -3.47
CA ILE A 99 -2.68 -18.41 -2.52
C ILE A 99 -1.84 -19.21 -1.53
N GLN A 100 -0.52 -19.00 -1.56
CA GLN A 100 0.44 -19.75 -0.75
C GLN A 100 0.29 -19.47 0.76
N MET A 101 -0.08 -18.24 1.11
CA MET A 101 -0.35 -17.84 2.50
C MET A 101 -1.82 -18.10 2.82
N THR A 102 -2.07 -19.11 3.65
CA THR A 102 -3.43 -19.59 3.92
C THR A 102 -4.30 -18.53 4.60
N GLU A 103 -3.68 -17.65 5.40
CA GLU A 103 -4.29 -16.52 6.09
C GLU A 103 -4.83 -15.45 5.13
N LEU A 104 -4.33 -15.42 3.90
CA LEU A 104 -4.73 -14.44 2.88
C LEU A 104 -5.87 -14.96 1.98
N LYS A 105 -6.26 -16.24 2.13
CA LYS A 105 -7.41 -16.79 1.40
C LYS A 105 -8.68 -16.02 1.78
N ASN A 106 -9.50 -15.72 0.78
CA ASN A 106 -10.76 -14.97 0.92
C ASN A 106 -10.62 -13.52 1.45
N THR A 107 -9.42 -12.95 1.49
CA THR A 107 -9.21 -11.55 1.92
C THR A 107 -9.36 -10.51 0.80
N GLY A 108 -9.86 -10.94 -0.36
CA GLY A 108 -10.05 -10.08 -1.54
C GLY A 108 -8.75 -9.58 -2.18
N MET A 109 -7.60 -10.19 -1.88
CA MET A 109 -6.32 -9.75 -2.43
C MET A 109 -6.24 -9.96 -3.93
N VAL A 110 -5.93 -8.87 -4.64
CA VAL A 110 -5.72 -8.84 -6.09
C VAL A 110 -4.23 -8.64 -6.33
N GLU A 111 -3.58 -9.66 -6.92
CA GLU A 111 -2.14 -9.72 -7.22
C GLU A 111 -1.74 -8.82 -8.42
N LEU A 112 -2.24 -7.58 -8.39
CA LEU A 112 -2.00 -6.51 -9.35
C LEU A 112 -0.97 -5.53 -8.76
N TYR A 113 0.28 -5.62 -9.21
CA TYR A 113 1.38 -4.86 -8.60
C TYR A 113 1.83 -3.65 -9.42
N ASN A 114 1.95 -3.84 -10.74
CA ASN A 114 2.68 -2.93 -11.62
C ASN A 114 1.80 -2.16 -12.61
N HIS A 115 0.47 -2.21 -12.45
CA HIS A 115 -0.42 -1.52 -13.38
C HIS A 115 -0.24 0.01 -13.31
N PRO A 116 -0.18 0.73 -14.45
CA PRO A 116 0.05 2.18 -14.47
C PRO A 116 -0.88 3.00 -13.57
N TYR A 117 -2.15 2.60 -13.43
CA TYR A 117 -3.10 3.30 -12.54
C TYR A 117 -2.69 3.26 -11.06
N LEU A 118 -2.00 2.20 -10.60
CA LEU A 118 -1.52 2.13 -9.21
C LEU A 118 -0.38 3.14 -9.02
N TRP A 119 0.52 3.21 -10.00
CA TRP A 119 1.62 4.17 -10.02
C TRP A 119 1.14 5.62 -10.11
N GLU A 120 0.11 5.88 -10.91
CA GLU A 120 -0.52 7.21 -11.03
C GLU A 120 -1.09 7.67 -9.68
N ASN A 121 -1.82 6.79 -8.99
CA ASN A 121 -2.41 7.11 -7.69
C ASN A 121 -1.33 7.29 -6.60
N ARG A 122 -0.34 6.38 -6.53
CA ARG A 122 0.74 6.42 -5.53
C ARG A 122 1.68 7.63 -5.70
N GLN A 123 1.86 8.09 -6.94
CA GLN A 123 2.72 9.24 -7.27
C GLN A 123 1.95 10.54 -7.42
N ASN A 124 0.63 10.55 -7.15
CA ASN A 124 -0.14 11.77 -7.23
C ASN A 124 0.50 12.87 -6.37
N PRO A 125 0.68 14.11 -6.87
CA PRO A 125 1.37 15.16 -6.13
C PRO A 125 0.82 15.42 -4.72
N ARG A 126 -0.49 15.24 -4.49
CA ARG A 126 -1.10 15.42 -3.17
C ARG A 126 -0.81 14.24 -2.24
N VAL A 127 -0.76 13.01 -2.76
CA VAL A 127 -0.32 11.83 -2.00
C VAL A 127 1.16 11.97 -1.64
N TYR A 128 2.00 12.27 -2.63
CA TYR A 128 3.42 12.52 -2.43
C TYR A 128 3.66 13.63 -1.40
N GLY A 129 2.98 14.78 -1.54
CA GLY A 129 3.10 15.90 -0.61
C GLY A 129 2.73 15.53 0.83
N ALA A 130 1.68 14.72 1.03
CA ALA A 130 1.31 14.23 2.35
C ALA A 130 2.41 13.34 2.96
N PHE A 131 3.02 12.45 2.19
CA PHE A 131 4.15 11.67 2.67
C PHE A 131 5.39 12.51 2.93
N VAL A 132 5.66 13.56 2.13
CA VAL A 132 6.76 14.50 2.40
C VAL A 132 6.53 15.23 3.71
N ASP A 133 5.29 15.63 4.01
CA ASP A 133 4.95 16.27 5.29
C ASP A 133 5.24 15.33 6.47
N LEU A 134 4.86 14.06 6.36
CA LEU A 134 5.04 13.05 7.43
C LEU A 134 6.51 12.60 7.60
N TRP A 135 7.24 12.42 6.50
CA TRP A 135 8.64 11.96 6.52
C TRP A 135 9.67 13.09 6.62
N GLY A 136 9.30 14.33 6.27
CA GLY A 136 10.17 15.50 6.37
C GLY A 136 11.25 15.54 5.29
N THR A 137 11.12 14.73 4.25
CA THR A 137 12.07 14.62 3.14
C THR A 137 11.34 14.36 1.83
N GLU A 138 11.89 14.89 0.74
CA GLU A 138 11.43 14.65 -0.63
C GLU A 138 11.96 13.34 -1.24
N LYS A 139 12.97 12.75 -0.61
CA LYS A 139 13.67 11.54 -1.08
C LYS A 139 12.89 10.28 -0.71
N LEU A 140 11.71 10.13 -1.32
CA LEU A 140 10.80 9.02 -1.05
C LEU A 140 10.84 7.99 -2.18
N TRP A 141 10.64 6.73 -1.81
CA TRP A 141 10.42 5.63 -2.75
C TRP A 141 8.97 5.18 -2.66
N VAL A 142 8.37 4.88 -3.82
CA VAL A 142 7.03 4.32 -3.88
C VAL A 142 7.10 2.84 -3.53
N THR A 143 6.28 2.42 -2.58
CA THR A 143 6.13 1.01 -2.24
C THR A 143 5.35 0.29 -3.35
N ILE A 144 5.74 -0.94 -3.62
CA ILE A 144 5.00 -1.82 -4.53
C ILE A 144 4.12 -2.69 -3.68
N ASP A 145 2.81 -2.62 -3.91
CA ASP A 145 1.85 -3.44 -3.19
C ASP A 145 0.70 -3.87 -4.09
N ARG A 146 -0.13 -4.74 -3.56
CA ARG A 146 -1.35 -5.29 -4.14
C ARG A 146 -2.50 -4.28 -4.07
N ALA A 147 -3.63 -4.69 -4.65
CA ALA A 147 -4.93 -4.08 -4.41
C ALA A 147 -5.83 -5.07 -3.66
N ASN A 148 -6.96 -4.57 -3.16
CA ASN A 148 -8.00 -5.41 -2.57
C ASN A 148 -9.36 -5.13 -3.23
N LEU A 149 -10.08 -6.20 -3.55
CA LEU A 149 -11.48 -6.21 -3.97
C LEU A 149 -12.26 -7.10 -3.00
N ASN A 150 -12.94 -6.47 -2.04
CA ASN A 150 -13.72 -7.16 -1.01
C ASN A 150 -15.21 -7.16 -1.37
N PHE A 151 -15.87 -8.31 -1.19
CA PHE A 151 -17.31 -8.47 -1.40
C PHE A 151 -18.06 -8.45 -0.06
N PRO A 152 -19.40 -8.30 -0.06
CA PRO A 152 -20.20 -8.46 1.15
C PRO A 152 -19.93 -9.79 1.85
N VAL A 153 -19.86 -9.78 3.18
CA VAL A 153 -19.66 -11.01 3.97
C VAL A 153 -20.92 -11.88 3.87
N ARG A 154 -20.75 -13.19 3.64
CA ARG A 154 -21.84 -14.18 3.58
C ARG A 154 -21.56 -15.32 4.57
N PRO A 155 -22.59 -16.02 5.08
CA PRO A 155 -22.40 -17.14 6.02
C PRO A 155 -21.52 -18.28 5.47
N ASP A 156 -21.50 -18.48 4.16
CA ASP A 156 -20.72 -19.49 3.44
C ASP A 156 -19.35 -18.97 2.95
N HIS A 157 -19.06 -17.69 3.18
CA HIS A 157 -17.79 -17.06 2.79
C HIS A 157 -17.25 -16.21 3.95
N ASP A 158 -16.56 -16.90 4.85
CA ASP A 158 -16.01 -16.29 6.06
C ASP A 158 -14.83 -15.35 5.75
N TYR A 159 -14.80 -14.21 6.46
CA TYR A 159 -13.74 -13.20 6.40
C TYR A 159 -13.22 -12.96 7.81
N ASN A 160 -12.08 -13.57 8.13
CA ASN A 160 -11.45 -13.44 9.44
C ASN A 160 -10.40 -12.33 9.40
N ALA A 161 -10.81 -11.12 9.79
CA ALA A 161 -9.87 -10.04 10.04
C ALA A 161 -9.02 -10.34 11.29
N PHE A 162 -7.79 -9.82 11.30
CA PHE A 162 -6.91 -9.89 12.46
C PHE A 162 -6.29 -8.53 12.73
N ILE A 163 -6.05 -8.23 14.01
CA ILE A 163 -5.32 -7.04 14.41
C ILE A 163 -3.84 -7.33 14.23
N HIS A 164 -3.14 -6.49 13.47
CA HIS A 164 -1.70 -6.56 13.31
C HIS A 164 -1.08 -5.18 13.32
N TRP A 165 0.24 -5.19 13.43
CA TRP A 165 1.10 -4.04 13.30
C TRP A 165 2.04 -4.39 12.16
N ASP A 166 2.18 -3.53 11.17
CA ASP A 166 2.94 -3.78 9.92
C ASP A 166 4.47 -3.88 10.13
N ILE A 167 4.95 -4.06 11.38
CA ILE A 167 6.36 -4.04 11.80
C ILE A 167 7.14 -5.32 11.48
#